data_AF-A0A1F7BP71-F1
#
_entry.id   AF-A0A1F7BP71-F1
#
_cell.length_a   1.000
_cell.length_b   1.000
_cell.length_c   1.000
_cell.angle_alpha   90.00
_cell.angle_beta   90.00
_cell.angle_gamma   90.00
#
_symmetry.space_group_name_H-M   'P 1'
#
loop_
_entity.id
_entity.type
_entity.pdbx_description
1 polymer ?
#
loop_
_entity_poly.entity_id
_entity_poly.type
_entity_poly.pdbx_seq_one_letter_code
_entity_poly.pdbx_strand_id
1 'polypeptide(L)'
;MTGLSILFGFLLLFPLAPAYGFFQGLSELGKEPLSAEKILQKLEQATGKTAPSFKDVKKDAWFHSYVSAVAEWGIVSGYKNSEGALTGEYGPSDPLSIGAILKMTLRAAKVNEMTCAGSPAHPQAKEHWARQFVLCGEERDFRILRNKKRSLDEPAKRGEVAGILFDAFGSAVPLGQASFSDTGGHAYEADIAYAASLGIVSGDDGKNTFRPNDGVNRAEAAKMIYNRIVLEATKK
;
A
#
# COMPACT_ATOMS: atom_id res chain seq x y z
N MET A 1 -0.06 46.06 -40.04
CA MET A 1 0.98 45.78 -39.02
C MET A 1 0.35 44.91 -37.95
N THR A 2 0.50 43.61 -38.13
CA THR A 2 -0.07 42.53 -37.32
C THR A 2 0.88 42.22 -36.15
N GLY A 3 0.43 42.44 -34.92
CA GLY A 3 1.14 42.04 -33.70
C GLY A 3 0.54 40.74 -33.15
N LEU A 4 1.16 39.61 -33.45
CA LEU A 4 0.77 38.30 -32.95
C LEU A 4 1.55 38.03 -31.65
N SER A 5 0.89 38.15 -30.50
CA SER A 5 1.47 37.77 -29.20
C SER A 5 1.50 36.25 -29.09
N ILE A 6 2.70 35.68 -29.17
CA ILE A 6 2.95 34.26 -28.94
C ILE A 6 2.97 34.04 -27.42
N LEU A 7 1.92 33.43 -26.89
CA LEU A 7 1.89 32.90 -25.53
C LEU A 7 2.85 31.70 -25.47
N PHE A 8 4.01 31.87 -24.84
CA PHE A 8 4.87 30.74 -24.48
C PHE A 8 4.17 29.92 -23.40
N GLY A 9 3.52 28.83 -23.81
CA GLY A 9 3.06 27.79 -22.89
C GLY A 9 4.28 27.14 -22.24
N PHE A 10 4.54 27.48 -20.98
CA PHE A 10 5.42 26.72 -20.12
C PHE A 10 4.77 25.35 -19.90
N LEU A 11 5.11 24.40 -20.75
CA LEU A 11 4.82 22.98 -20.52
C LEU A 11 5.67 22.57 -19.32
N LEU A 12 5.11 22.69 -18.11
CA LEU A 12 5.67 22.07 -16.92
C LEU A 12 5.73 20.58 -17.19
N LEU A 13 6.90 20.09 -17.59
CA LEU A 13 7.27 18.69 -17.47
C LEU A 13 7.23 18.36 -15.98
N PHE A 14 6.06 17.99 -15.48
CA PHE A 14 5.98 17.20 -14.28
C PHE A 14 6.71 15.90 -14.60
N PRO A 15 7.81 15.56 -13.91
CA PRO A 15 8.37 14.23 -14.06
C PRO A 15 7.25 13.25 -13.74
N LEU A 16 6.89 12.41 -14.73
CA LEU A 16 6.01 11.27 -14.52
C LEU A 16 6.48 10.60 -13.23
N ALA A 17 5.60 10.53 -12.24
CA ALA A 17 5.95 9.94 -10.96
C ALA A 17 6.59 8.56 -11.23
N PRO A 18 7.70 8.21 -10.57
CA PRO A 18 8.46 6.98 -10.84
C PRO A 18 7.62 5.70 -10.81
N ALA A 19 6.43 5.75 -10.20
CA ALA A 19 5.42 4.71 -10.24
C ALA A 19 4.97 4.31 -11.67
N TYR A 20 4.93 5.19 -12.67
CA TYR A 20 4.35 4.84 -13.98
C TYR A 20 5.20 3.83 -14.78
N GLY A 21 6.53 4.05 -14.87
CA GLY A 21 7.43 3.12 -15.58
C GLY A 21 7.55 1.75 -14.88
N PHE A 22 7.39 1.74 -13.56
CA PHE A 22 7.45 0.54 -12.74
C PHE A 22 6.37 -0.49 -13.09
N PHE A 23 5.11 -0.08 -13.23
CA PHE A 23 4.04 -1.04 -13.53
C PHE A 23 4.07 -1.56 -14.96
N GLN A 24 4.67 -0.80 -15.89
CA GLN A 24 4.97 -1.30 -17.23
C GLN A 24 6.00 -2.43 -17.14
N GLY A 25 7.09 -2.24 -16.39
CA GLY A 25 8.07 -3.29 -16.12
C GLY A 25 7.49 -4.54 -15.45
N LEU A 26 6.58 -4.40 -14.48
CA LEU A 26 5.86 -5.52 -13.85
C LEU A 26 4.97 -6.28 -14.84
N SER A 27 4.27 -5.57 -15.73
CA SER A 27 3.43 -6.22 -16.75
C SER A 27 4.25 -7.07 -17.74
N GLU A 28 5.53 -6.76 -17.89
CA GLU A 28 6.49 -7.49 -18.73
C GLU A 28 7.15 -8.69 -18.03
N LEU A 29 6.97 -8.86 -16.71
CA LEU A 29 7.67 -9.88 -15.91
C LEU A 29 7.32 -11.36 -16.22
N GLY A 30 6.40 -11.63 -17.14
CA GLY A 30 6.05 -13.00 -17.54
C GLY A 30 5.25 -13.76 -16.47
N LYS A 31 4.81 -14.99 -16.77
CA LYS A 31 3.92 -15.81 -15.92
C LYS A 31 4.66 -16.57 -14.80
N GLU A 32 5.95 -16.35 -14.60
CA GLU A 32 6.72 -17.09 -13.59
C GLU A 32 6.54 -16.46 -12.21
N PRO A 33 6.37 -17.27 -11.14
CA PRO A 33 6.38 -16.77 -9.77
C PRO A 33 7.80 -16.29 -9.44
N LEU A 34 8.05 -15.00 -9.64
CA LEU A 34 9.32 -14.37 -9.29
C LEU A 34 9.32 -14.08 -7.79
N SER A 35 10.41 -14.48 -7.10
CA SER A 35 10.65 -14.03 -5.74
C SER A 35 10.85 -12.51 -5.69
N ALA A 36 10.65 -11.91 -4.52
CA ALA A 36 10.86 -10.48 -4.34
C ALA A 36 12.27 -10.02 -4.69
N GLU A 37 13.28 -10.83 -4.41
CA GLU A 37 14.67 -10.59 -4.82
C GLU A 37 14.85 -10.56 -6.34
N LYS A 38 14.24 -11.52 -7.06
CA LYS A 38 14.31 -11.53 -8.53
C LYS A 38 13.58 -10.33 -9.14
N ILE A 39 12.48 -9.89 -8.53
CA ILE A 39 11.77 -8.67 -8.95
C ILE A 39 12.67 -7.45 -8.76
N LEU A 40 13.31 -7.32 -7.59
CA LEU A 40 14.24 -6.22 -7.33
C LEU A 40 15.41 -6.21 -8.32
N GLN A 41 16.01 -7.37 -8.60
CA GLN A 41 17.09 -7.48 -9.57
C GLN A 41 16.65 -7.04 -10.98
N LYS A 42 15.49 -7.50 -11.43
CA LYS A 42 14.94 -7.11 -12.74
C LYS A 42 14.60 -5.62 -12.79
N LEU A 43 14.08 -5.06 -11.70
CA LEU A 43 13.81 -3.63 -11.60
C LEU A 43 15.09 -2.81 -11.70
N GLU A 44 16.13 -3.19 -10.98
CA GLU A 44 17.44 -2.52 -11.07
C GLU A 44 18.00 -2.57 -12.50
N GLN A 45 17.90 -3.73 -13.16
CA GLN A 45 18.32 -3.88 -14.57
C GLN A 45 17.51 -2.99 -15.53
N ALA A 46 16.20 -2.84 -15.29
CA ALA A 46 15.31 -2.07 -16.16
C ALA A 46 15.41 -0.55 -15.92
N THR A 47 15.61 -0.11 -14.68
CA THR A 47 15.59 1.32 -14.31
C THR A 47 16.98 1.92 -14.15
N GLY A 48 18.02 1.09 -14.00
CA GLY A 48 19.36 1.50 -13.62
C GLY A 48 19.44 2.07 -12.19
N LYS A 49 18.38 1.91 -11.38
CA LYS A 49 18.30 2.41 -10.01
C LYS A 49 18.20 1.26 -9.02
N THR A 50 19.05 1.31 -8.00
CA THR A 50 18.97 0.41 -6.84
C THR A 50 17.86 0.88 -5.91
N ALA A 51 17.08 -0.07 -5.39
CA ALA A 51 16.06 0.22 -4.38
C ALA A 51 16.65 0.96 -3.17
N PRO A 52 15.88 1.84 -2.49
CA PRO A 52 16.31 2.46 -1.25
C PRO A 52 16.74 1.41 -0.23
N SER A 53 17.88 1.65 0.42
CA SER A 53 18.35 0.87 1.55
C SER A 53 18.12 1.65 2.84
N PHE A 54 17.72 0.93 3.89
CA PHE A 54 17.50 1.47 5.23
C PHE A 54 18.43 0.77 6.21
N LYS A 55 18.96 1.52 7.18
CA LYS A 55 19.95 1.00 8.14
C LYS A 55 19.38 -0.09 9.04
N ASP A 56 18.10 0.02 9.39
CA ASP A 56 17.33 -0.92 10.20
C ASP A 56 16.63 -2.04 9.39
N VAL A 57 16.86 -2.12 8.08
CA VAL A 57 16.33 -3.17 7.20
C VAL A 57 17.51 -4.02 6.69
N LYS A 58 17.92 -5.00 7.49
CA LYS A 58 19.03 -5.90 7.16
C LYS A 58 18.67 -6.83 6.00
N LYS A 59 19.66 -7.18 5.17
CA LYS A 59 19.47 -8.02 3.96
C LYS A 59 18.88 -9.40 4.24
N ASP A 60 19.17 -9.96 5.41
CA ASP A 60 18.71 -11.28 5.87
C ASP A 60 17.37 -11.23 6.63
N ALA A 61 16.80 -10.04 6.86
CA ALA A 61 15.49 -9.91 7.48
C ALA A 61 14.38 -10.39 6.53
N TRP A 62 13.40 -11.13 7.06
CA TRP A 62 12.28 -11.69 6.29
C TRP A 62 11.49 -10.64 5.49
N PHE A 63 11.51 -9.38 5.95
CA PHE A 63 10.80 -8.26 5.32
C PHE A 63 11.64 -7.44 4.35
N HIS A 64 12.95 -7.69 4.26
CA HIS A 64 13.89 -6.86 3.49
C HIS A 64 13.41 -6.61 2.07
N SER A 65 13.16 -7.70 1.33
CA SER A 65 12.77 -7.62 -0.07
C SER A 65 11.42 -6.94 -0.27
N TYR A 66 10.47 -7.15 0.65
CA TYR A 66 9.15 -6.52 0.58
C TYR A 66 9.25 -5.01 0.79
N VAL A 67 9.96 -4.58 1.85
CA VAL A 67 10.16 -3.18 2.18
C VAL A 67 10.92 -2.46 1.07
N SER A 68 12.03 -3.02 0.59
CA SER A 68 12.81 -2.44 -0.51
C SER A 68 11.98 -2.27 -1.78
N ALA A 69 11.14 -3.27 -2.12
CA ALA A 69 10.28 -3.20 -3.29
C ALA A 69 9.24 -2.09 -3.16
N VAL A 70 8.44 -2.07 -2.09
CA VAL A 70 7.39 -1.03 -1.95
C VAL A 70 7.97 0.37 -1.72
N ALA A 71 9.21 0.48 -1.24
CA ALA A 71 9.94 1.75 -1.14
C ALA A 71 10.40 2.25 -2.51
N GLU A 72 10.98 1.37 -3.34
CA GLU A 72 11.34 1.69 -4.72
C GLU A 72 10.10 2.13 -5.54
N TRP A 73 8.94 1.55 -5.25
CA TRP A 73 7.68 1.90 -5.92
C TRP A 73 7.05 3.20 -5.41
N GLY A 74 7.68 3.87 -4.43
CA GLY A 74 7.21 5.13 -3.86
C GLY A 74 5.94 5.00 -3.02
N ILE A 75 5.55 3.77 -2.65
CA ILE A 75 4.37 3.51 -1.81
C ILE A 75 4.70 3.85 -0.35
N VAL A 76 5.89 3.46 0.09
CA VAL A 76 6.43 3.80 1.41
C VAL A 76 7.70 4.61 1.28
N SER A 77 8.06 5.30 2.36
CA SER A 77 9.35 5.95 2.53
C SER A 77 9.88 5.69 3.92
N GLY A 78 11.19 5.87 4.10
CA GLY A 78 11.80 5.98 5.42
C GLY A 78 11.37 7.25 6.14
N TYR A 79 11.81 7.36 7.38
CA TYR A 79 11.58 8.55 8.20
C TYR A 79 12.29 9.77 7.63
N LYS A 80 11.67 10.91 7.85
CA LYS A 80 12.22 12.22 7.52
C LYS A 80 12.38 13.02 8.81
N ASN A 81 13.45 13.80 8.91
CA ASN A 81 13.61 14.77 9.97
C ASN A 81 12.69 16.00 9.75
N SER A 82 12.75 16.96 10.67
CA SER A 82 11.99 18.21 10.62
C SER A 82 12.24 19.02 9.34
N GLU A 83 13.42 18.89 8.75
CA GLU A 83 13.84 19.56 7.52
C GLU A 83 13.38 18.80 6.26
N GLY A 84 12.72 17.66 6.40
CA GLY A 84 12.21 16.82 5.31
C GLY A 84 13.27 15.91 4.67
N ALA A 85 14.49 15.86 5.20
CA ALA A 85 15.56 14.98 4.75
C ALA A 85 15.37 13.56 5.31
N LEU A 86 15.69 12.54 4.51
CA LEU A 86 15.60 11.14 4.94
C LEU A 86 16.62 10.83 6.04
N THR A 87 16.18 10.17 7.11
CA THR A 87 17.07 9.77 8.23
C THR A 87 17.88 8.50 7.90
N GLY A 88 17.43 7.73 6.92
CA GLY A 88 17.95 6.41 6.58
C GLY A 88 17.34 5.26 7.38
N GLU A 89 16.37 5.53 8.27
CA GLU A 89 15.63 4.53 9.03
C GLU A 89 14.24 4.30 8.44
N TYR A 90 13.75 3.06 8.49
CA TYR A 90 12.41 2.70 8.02
C TYR A 90 11.40 2.50 9.15
N GLY A 91 11.83 1.95 10.29
CA GLY A 91 10.98 1.56 11.42
C GLY A 91 10.14 0.30 11.17
N PRO A 92 10.72 -0.86 10.80
CA PRO A 92 9.94 -2.03 10.37
C PRO A 92 8.94 -2.55 11.42
N SER A 93 9.26 -2.40 12.71
CA SER A 93 8.41 -2.86 13.82
C SER A 93 7.38 -1.82 14.27
N ASP A 94 7.43 -0.59 13.75
CA ASP A 94 6.56 0.47 14.24
C ASP A 94 5.11 0.24 13.78
N PRO A 95 4.12 0.54 14.64
CA PRO A 95 2.72 0.38 14.29
C PRO A 95 2.29 1.37 13.20
N LEU A 96 1.36 0.96 12.35
CA LEU A 96 0.75 1.83 11.35
C LEU A 96 -0.67 2.23 11.76
N SER A 97 -0.97 3.52 11.60
CA SER A 97 -2.34 4.02 11.78
C SER A 97 -3.23 3.71 10.58
N ILE A 98 -4.55 3.83 10.76
CA ILE A 98 -5.53 3.68 9.68
C ILE A 98 -5.23 4.65 8.54
N GLY A 99 -4.97 5.93 8.86
CA GLY A 99 -4.61 6.94 7.85
C GLY A 99 -3.40 6.54 7.02
N ALA A 100 -2.39 5.94 7.65
CA ALA A 100 -1.19 5.43 6.97
C ALA A 100 -1.51 4.26 6.03
N ILE A 101 -2.33 3.31 6.47
CA ILE A 101 -2.75 2.17 5.65
C ILE A 101 -3.61 2.61 4.46
N LEU A 102 -4.53 3.57 4.64
CA LEU A 102 -5.33 4.15 3.53
C LEU A 102 -4.41 4.75 2.45
N LYS A 103 -3.44 5.57 2.87
CA LYS A 103 -2.43 6.13 1.96
C LYS A 103 -1.67 5.04 1.21
N MET A 104 -1.13 4.06 1.93
CA MET A 104 -0.29 3.02 1.34
C MET A 104 -1.08 2.17 0.33
N THR A 105 -2.31 1.78 0.66
CA THR A 105 -3.15 0.92 -0.18
C THR A 105 -3.73 1.64 -1.40
N LEU A 106 -4.16 2.90 -1.28
CA LEU A 106 -4.62 3.69 -2.44
C LEU A 106 -3.50 3.91 -3.46
N ARG A 107 -2.27 4.18 -3.00
CA ARG A 107 -1.09 4.29 -3.87
C ARG A 107 -0.73 2.98 -4.53
N ALA A 108 -0.78 1.88 -3.77
CA ALA A 108 -0.59 0.54 -4.31
C ALA A 108 -1.58 0.22 -5.43
N ALA A 109 -2.84 0.66 -5.28
CA ALA A 109 -3.89 0.53 -6.26
C ALA A 109 -3.84 1.59 -7.38
N LYS A 110 -2.84 2.47 -7.41
CA LYS A 110 -2.67 3.59 -8.36
C LYS A 110 -3.86 4.55 -8.41
N VAL A 111 -4.57 4.72 -7.31
CA VAL A 111 -5.65 5.71 -7.27
C VAL A 111 -5.06 7.11 -7.43
N ASN A 112 -5.55 7.88 -8.39
CA ASN A 112 -5.21 9.29 -8.50
C ASN A 112 -5.95 10.07 -7.41
N GLU A 113 -5.30 10.26 -6.27
CA GLU A 113 -5.89 10.89 -5.10
C GLU A 113 -6.32 12.34 -5.34
N MET A 114 -5.75 13.01 -6.34
CA MET A 114 -6.03 14.40 -6.66
C MET A 114 -7.38 14.62 -7.35
N THR A 115 -8.00 13.55 -7.86
CA THR A 115 -9.29 13.64 -8.56
C THR A 115 -10.49 13.43 -7.65
N CYS A 116 -10.28 12.92 -6.43
CA CYS A 116 -11.34 12.81 -5.44
C CYS A 116 -11.68 14.21 -4.94
N ALA A 117 -12.95 14.60 -5.02
CA ALA A 117 -13.39 15.98 -4.90
C ALA A 117 -14.39 16.16 -3.76
N GLY A 118 -14.44 17.39 -3.22
CA GLY A 118 -15.33 17.75 -2.13
C GLY A 118 -14.68 17.63 -0.74
N SER A 119 -15.53 17.33 0.24
CA SER A 119 -15.16 17.34 1.66
C SER A 119 -15.40 15.98 2.28
N PRO A 120 -14.44 15.44 3.06
CA PRO A 120 -14.64 14.16 3.70
C PRO A 120 -15.77 14.22 4.72
N ALA A 121 -16.57 13.16 4.77
CA ALA A 121 -17.66 13.00 5.72
C ALA A 121 -17.13 12.62 7.12
N HIS A 122 -15.98 11.97 7.20
CA HIS A 122 -15.28 11.67 8.44
C HIS A 122 -14.85 12.96 9.16
N PRO A 123 -15.30 13.24 10.39
CA PRO A 123 -15.05 14.52 11.05
C PRO A 123 -13.57 14.87 11.22
N GLN A 124 -12.76 13.92 11.70
CA GLN A 124 -11.31 14.10 11.89
C GLN A 124 -10.61 14.43 10.56
N ALA A 125 -11.08 13.89 9.44
CA ALA A 125 -10.39 14.00 8.16
C ALA A 125 -10.33 15.42 7.60
N LYS A 126 -11.23 16.32 8.05
CA LYS A 126 -11.32 17.69 7.53
C LYS A 126 -10.00 18.48 7.68
N GLU A 127 -9.32 18.30 8.81
CA GLU A 127 -8.08 18.99 9.18
C GLU A 127 -6.88 18.03 9.35
N HIS A 128 -7.06 16.75 9.00
CA HIS A 128 -6.05 15.73 9.22
C HIS A 128 -5.15 15.54 8.00
N TRP A 129 -3.88 15.16 8.21
CA TRP A 129 -2.94 14.91 7.11
C TRP A 129 -3.44 13.85 6.11
N ALA A 130 -4.27 12.91 6.59
CA ALA A 130 -4.83 11.85 5.76
C ALA A 130 -6.09 12.28 4.96
N ARG A 131 -6.46 13.57 4.97
CA ARG A 131 -7.69 14.12 4.36
C ARG A 131 -8.02 13.53 2.99
N GLN A 132 -7.08 13.62 2.04
CA GLN A 132 -7.34 13.20 0.66
C GLN A 132 -7.51 11.68 0.52
N PHE A 133 -6.79 10.90 1.32
CA PHE A 133 -6.92 9.44 1.32
C PHE A 133 -8.27 9.00 1.90
N VAL A 134 -8.74 9.67 2.95
CA VAL A 134 -10.07 9.42 3.52
C VAL A 134 -11.15 9.80 2.52
N LEU A 135 -11.06 10.96 1.89
CA LEU A 135 -12.01 11.38 0.86
C LEU A 135 -12.10 10.36 -0.28
N CYS A 136 -10.95 9.93 -0.83
CA CYS A 136 -10.93 8.90 -1.87
C CYS A 136 -11.47 7.55 -1.40
N GLY A 137 -11.21 7.18 -0.14
CA GLY A 137 -11.76 5.96 0.44
C GLY A 137 -13.27 6.02 0.62
N GLU A 138 -13.82 7.17 1.03
CA GLU A 138 -15.27 7.40 1.14
C GLU A 138 -15.96 7.36 -0.22
N GLU A 139 -15.39 8.01 -1.25
CA GLU A 139 -15.90 7.93 -2.63
C GLU A 139 -15.92 6.51 -3.19
N ARG A 140 -15.00 5.66 -2.71
CA ARG A 140 -14.89 4.24 -3.09
C ARG A 140 -15.58 3.29 -2.11
N ASP A 141 -16.35 3.83 -1.17
CA ASP A 141 -17.09 3.07 -0.15
C ASP A 141 -16.23 2.08 0.65
N PHE A 142 -15.03 2.52 1.06
CA PHE A 142 -14.16 1.73 1.94
C PHE A 142 -14.90 1.40 3.24
N ARG A 143 -15.03 0.11 3.54
CA ARG A 143 -15.87 -0.39 4.64
C ARG A 143 -15.42 0.14 5.99
N ILE A 144 -14.10 0.34 6.17
CA ILE A 144 -13.56 0.86 7.43
C ILE A 144 -14.02 2.28 7.74
N LEU A 145 -14.29 3.10 6.72
CA LEU A 145 -14.66 4.51 6.88
C LEU A 145 -16.15 4.72 7.18
N ARG A 146 -16.96 3.65 7.09
CA ARG A 146 -18.38 3.69 7.47
C ARG A 146 -18.57 3.97 8.95
N ASN A 147 -17.65 3.50 9.80
CA ASN A 147 -17.60 3.87 11.21
C ASN A 147 -16.78 5.15 11.43
N LYS A 148 -17.43 6.30 11.30
CA LYS A 148 -16.83 7.64 11.41
C LYS A 148 -16.35 8.03 12.82
N LYS A 149 -16.53 7.15 13.82
CA LYS A 149 -16.10 7.39 15.20
C LYS A 149 -14.68 6.91 15.48
N ARG A 150 -14.13 6.06 14.61
CA ARG A 150 -12.81 5.50 14.80
C ARG A 150 -11.74 6.53 14.48
N SER A 151 -10.73 6.70 15.32
CA SER A 151 -9.66 7.66 15.03
C SER A 151 -8.74 7.14 13.92
N LEU A 152 -8.42 8.02 12.97
CA LEU A 152 -7.49 7.76 11.86
C LEU A 152 -6.04 7.54 12.33
N ASP A 153 -5.73 7.92 13.57
CA ASP A 153 -4.42 7.76 14.21
C ASP A 153 -4.31 6.48 15.04
N GLU A 154 -5.42 5.78 15.28
CA GLU A 154 -5.39 4.47 15.95
C GLU A 154 -4.61 3.45 15.11
N PRO A 155 -3.90 2.51 15.75
CA PRO A 155 -3.31 1.37 15.05
C PRO A 155 -4.34 0.62 14.20
N ALA A 156 -4.03 0.43 12.93
CA ALA A 156 -4.82 -0.41 12.03
C ALA A 156 -4.61 -1.87 12.40
N LYS A 157 -5.70 -2.61 12.56
CA LYS A 157 -5.65 -4.03 12.91
C LYS A 157 -5.40 -4.89 11.66
N ARG A 158 -4.78 -6.05 11.83
CA ARG A 158 -4.43 -6.97 10.73
C ARG A 158 -5.63 -7.35 9.85
N GLY A 159 -6.78 -7.63 10.47
CA GLY A 159 -8.00 -7.96 9.72
C GLY A 159 -8.52 -6.79 8.89
N GLU A 160 -8.41 -5.57 9.42
CA GLU A 160 -8.87 -4.36 8.74
C GLU A 160 -7.95 -4.00 7.57
N VAL A 161 -6.64 -4.22 7.71
CA VAL A 161 -5.68 -4.02 6.61
C VAL A 161 -6.01 -4.95 5.45
N ALA A 162 -6.41 -6.19 5.71
CA ALA A 162 -6.88 -7.10 4.66
C ALA A 162 -8.12 -6.53 3.94
N GLY A 163 -9.11 -6.04 4.70
CA GLY A 163 -10.30 -5.40 4.12
C GLY A 163 -9.99 -4.13 3.31
N ILE A 164 -9.19 -3.22 3.87
CA ILE A 164 -8.78 -1.98 3.20
C ILE A 164 -8.02 -2.28 1.89
N LEU A 165 -7.17 -3.31 1.91
CA LEU A 165 -6.42 -3.73 0.74
C LEU A 165 -7.34 -4.23 -0.38
N PHE A 166 -8.42 -4.95 -0.07
CA PHE A 166 -9.40 -5.36 -1.09
C PHE A 166 -10.27 -4.21 -1.57
N ASP A 167 -10.70 -3.32 -0.66
CA ASP A 167 -11.47 -2.12 -1.00
C ASP A 167 -10.68 -1.22 -1.97
N ALA A 168 -9.38 -1.00 -1.70
CA ALA A 168 -8.53 -0.13 -2.51
C ALA A 168 -8.37 -0.60 -3.96
N PHE A 169 -8.29 -1.91 -4.16
CA PHE A 169 -8.18 -2.50 -5.49
C PHE A 169 -9.54 -2.92 -6.08
N GLY A 170 -10.66 -2.52 -5.46
CA GLY A 170 -12.02 -2.78 -5.97
C GLY A 170 -12.35 -4.27 -6.10
N SER A 171 -11.84 -5.11 -5.21
CA SER A 171 -11.99 -6.56 -5.32
C SER A 171 -13.33 -7.05 -4.78
N ALA A 172 -13.99 -7.90 -5.55
CA ALA A 172 -15.09 -8.70 -5.03
C ALA A 172 -14.51 -9.81 -4.13
N VAL A 173 -14.76 -9.71 -2.83
CA VAL A 173 -14.35 -10.72 -1.85
C VAL A 173 -15.46 -11.76 -1.76
N PRO A 174 -15.23 -13.03 -2.17
CA PRO A 174 -16.22 -14.07 -2.02
C PRO A 174 -16.45 -14.36 -0.54
N LEU A 175 -17.66 -14.84 -0.20
CA LEU A 175 -17.89 -15.41 1.11
C LEU A 175 -16.96 -16.62 1.28
N GLY A 176 -16.04 -16.53 2.23
CA GLY A 176 -15.08 -17.56 2.56
C GLY A 176 -15.32 -18.09 3.98
N GLN A 177 -14.88 -19.31 4.24
CA GLN A 177 -14.80 -19.85 5.59
C GLN A 177 -13.49 -19.42 6.25
N ALA A 178 -13.50 -19.24 7.58
CA ALA A 178 -12.31 -19.03 8.38
C ALA A 178 -11.15 -19.94 7.97
N SER A 179 -10.03 -19.33 7.59
CA SER A 179 -8.78 -20.05 7.27
C SER A 179 -7.85 -20.23 8.48
N PHE A 180 -8.16 -19.55 9.59
CA PHE A 180 -7.42 -19.62 10.84
C PHE A 180 -8.37 -19.86 12.02
N SER A 181 -7.85 -20.49 13.08
CA SER A 181 -8.65 -20.88 14.25
C SER A 181 -9.26 -19.69 15.02
N ASP A 182 -8.69 -18.49 14.88
CA ASP A 182 -9.08 -17.27 15.58
C ASP A 182 -9.84 -16.26 14.70
N THR A 183 -10.29 -16.67 13.50
CA THR A 183 -10.98 -15.77 12.55
C THR A 183 -12.47 -16.07 12.36
N GLY A 184 -12.98 -17.21 12.85
CA GLY A 184 -14.40 -17.55 12.73
C GLY A 184 -15.30 -16.54 13.44
N GLY A 185 -16.29 -16.00 12.74
CA GLY A 185 -17.21 -14.98 13.23
C GLY A 185 -16.61 -13.56 13.30
N HIS A 186 -15.38 -13.36 12.84
CA HIS A 186 -14.77 -12.03 12.80
C HIS A 186 -15.35 -11.18 11.66
N ALA A 187 -15.48 -9.87 11.85
CA ALA A 187 -16.05 -8.96 10.84
C ALA A 187 -15.29 -8.94 9.50
N TYR A 188 -14.02 -9.33 9.51
CA TYR A 188 -13.14 -9.46 8.35
C TYR A 188 -12.80 -10.93 8.02
N GLU A 189 -13.59 -11.90 8.50
CA GLU A 189 -13.34 -13.34 8.27
C GLU A 189 -13.15 -13.65 6.77
N ALA A 190 -14.08 -13.20 5.94
CA ALA A 190 -14.04 -13.44 4.49
C ALA A 190 -12.82 -12.79 3.83
N ASP A 191 -12.47 -11.56 4.22
CA ASP A 191 -11.28 -10.86 3.73
C ASP A 191 -10.00 -11.62 4.09
N ILE A 192 -9.89 -12.07 5.35
CA ILE A 192 -8.71 -12.81 5.82
C ILE A 192 -8.60 -14.15 5.10
N ALA A 193 -9.70 -14.89 4.96
CA ALA A 193 -9.73 -16.15 4.26
C ALA A 193 -9.34 -16.00 2.79
N TYR A 194 -9.87 -14.96 2.13
CA TYR A 194 -9.54 -14.69 0.74
C TYR A 194 -8.08 -14.27 0.57
N ALA A 195 -7.57 -13.40 1.44
CA ALA A 195 -6.15 -13.03 1.46
C ALA A 195 -5.23 -14.24 1.67
N ALA A 196 -5.62 -15.21 2.50
CA ALA A 196 -4.89 -16.45 2.70
C ALA A 196 -4.91 -17.33 1.43
N SER A 197 -6.07 -17.49 0.80
CA SER A 197 -6.20 -18.27 -0.45
C SER A 197 -5.39 -17.70 -1.62
N LEU A 198 -5.15 -16.38 -1.61
CA LEU A 198 -4.35 -15.67 -2.60
C LEU A 198 -2.86 -15.61 -2.25
N GLY A 199 -2.45 -16.17 -1.10
CA GLY A 199 -1.07 -16.10 -0.62
C GLY A 199 -0.61 -14.70 -0.20
N ILE A 200 -1.53 -13.77 0.02
CA ILE A 200 -1.22 -12.41 0.51
C ILE A 200 -0.78 -12.48 1.97
N VAL A 201 -1.46 -13.30 2.77
CA VAL A 201 -1.15 -13.55 4.19
C VAL A 201 -0.95 -15.04 4.46
N SER A 202 -0.14 -15.36 5.46
CA SER A 202 0.18 -16.75 5.86
C SER A 202 -0.28 -17.11 7.28
N GLY A 203 -0.73 -16.12 8.08
CA GLY A 203 -0.87 -16.30 9.52
C GLY A 203 0.49 -16.27 10.23
N ASP A 204 0.50 -16.62 11.52
CA ASP A 204 1.72 -16.75 12.31
C ASP A 204 2.42 -18.09 12.02
N ASP A 205 3.72 -18.06 11.79
CA ASP A 205 4.49 -19.26 11.44
C ASP A 205 4.34 -20.38 12.47
N GLY A 206 3.99 -21.57 11.98
CA GLY A 206 3.80 -22.76 12.81
C GLY A 206 2.55 -22.72 13.71
N LYS A 207 1.69 -21.70 13.57
CA LYS A 207 0.44 -21.57 14.32
C LYS A 207 -0.75 -21.49 13.37
N ASN A 208 -1.89 -22.01 13.79
CA ASN A 208 -3.15 -21.84 13.07
C ASN A 208 -3.86 -20.53 13.48
N THR A 209 -3.13 -19.42 13.57
CA THR A 209 -3.66 -18.12 14.06
C THR A 209 -3.26 -16.96 13.15
N PHE A 210 -4.14 -15.97 13.05
CA PHE A 210 -3.91 -14.75 12.27
C PHE A 210 -3.80 -13.48 13.13
N ARG A 211 -4.42 -13.48 14.32
CA ARG A 211 -4.55 -12.36 15.25
C ARG A 211 -5.24 -11.14 14.63
N PRO A 212 -6.50 -11.27 14.16
CA PRO A 212 -7.14 -10.23 13.37
C PRO A 212 -7.35 -8.90 14.11
N ASN A 213 -7.29 -8.93 15.45
CA ASN A 213 -7.45 -7.76 16.32
C ASN A 213 -6.14 -7.07 16.73
N ASP A 214 -4.98 -7.66 16.41
CA ASP A 214 -3.69 -7.06 16.69
C ASP A 214 -3.38 -5.95 15.68
N GLY A 215 -2.66 -4.92 16.13
CA GLY A 215 -2.15 -3.88 15.25
C GLY A 215 -1.13 -4.43 14.25
N VAL A 216 -1.14 -3.89 13.03
CA VAL A 216 -0.13 -4.20 12.01
C VAL A 216 1.09 -3.30 12.18
N ASN A 217 2.29 -3.85 11.95
CA ASN A 217 3.50 -3.05 11.83
C ASN A 217 3.85 -2.73 10.36
N ARG A 218 4.86 -1.86 10.18
CA ARG A 218 5.31 -1.40 8.86
C ARG A 218 5.80 -2.52 7.95
N ALA A 219 6.57 -3.48 8.49
CA ALA A 219 7.07 -4.62 7.74
C ALA A 219 5.94 -5.56 7.25
N GLU A 220 4.96 -5.84 8.11
CA GLU A 220 3.81 -6.67 7.78
C GLU A 220 2.93 -6.03 6.70
N ALA A 221 2.63 -4.74 6.84
CA ALA A 221 1.88 -4.01 5.83
C ALA A 221 2.61 -3.97 4.48
N ALA A 222 3.95 -3.79 4.49
CA ALA A 222 4.76 -3.84 3.29
C ALA A 222 4.66 -5.20 2.58
N LYS A 223 4.73 -6.32 3.33
CA LYS A 223 4.55 -7.68 2.78
C LYS A 223 3.16 -7.86 2.15
N MET A 224 2.10 -7.48 2.86
CA MET A 224 0.72 -7.61 2.36
C MET A 224 0.51 -6.82 1.06
N ILE A 225 0.96 -5.57 1.03
CA ILE A 225 0.84 -4.70 -0.14
C ILE A 225 1.68 -5.22 -1.31
N TYR A 226 2.92 -5.63 -1.04
CA TYR A 226 3.80 -6.22 -2.05
C TYR A 226 3.15 -7.43 -2.71
N ASN A 227 2.72 -8.42 -1.92
CA ASN A 227 2.12 -9.65 -2.42
C ASN A 227 0.88 -9.34 -3.26
N ARG A 228 0.10 -8.35 -2.83
CA ARG A 228 -1.07 -7.92 -3.58
C ARG A 228 -0.74 -7.31 -4.94
N ILE A 229 0.26 -6.43 -5.01
CA ILE A 229 0.68 -5.82 -6.27
C ILE A 229 1.20 -6.88 -7.25
N VAL A 230 2.00 -7.82 -6.76
CA VAL A 230 2.52 -8.93 -7.59
C VAL A 230 1.37 -9.79 -8.11
N LEU A 231 0.38 -10.10 -7.28
CA LEU A 231 -0.82 -10.81 -7.70
C LEU A 231 -1.55 -10.06 -8.83
N GLU A 232 -1.78 -8.75 -8.71
CA GLU A 232 -2.44 -7.98 -9.78
C GLU A 232 -1.62 -7.92 -11.06
N ALA A 233 -0.29 -7.83 -10.98
CA ALA A 233 0.57 -7.80 -12.16
C ALA A 233 0.63 -9.16 -12.89
N THR A 234 0.32 -10.25 -12.20
CA THR A 234 0.41 -11.62 -12.75
C THR A 234 -0.93 -12.18 -13.23
N LYS A 235 -2.06 -11.54 -12.90
CA LYS A 235 -3.37 -11.82 -13.50
C LYS A 235 -3.33 -11.45 -14.98
N LYS A 236 -3.21 -12.46 -15.84
CA LYS A 236 -3.44 -12.38 -17.30
C LYS A 236 -4.80 -12.98 -17.63
#